data_AF-A0A2V8QG07-F1
#
_entry.id   AF-A0A2V8QG07-F1
#
_cell.length_a   1.000
_cell.length_b   1.000
_cell.length_c   1.000
_cell.angle_alpha   90.00
_cell.angle_beta   90.00
_cell.angle_gamma   90.00
#
_symmetry.space_group_name_H-M   'P 1'
#
loop_
_entity.id
_entity.type
_entity.pdbx_description
1 polymer ?
#
loop_
_entity_poly.entity_id
_entity_poly.type
_entity_poly.pdbx_seq_one_letter_code
_entity_poly.pdbx_strand_id
1 'polypeptide(L)' 'MYFEIVSEITDIQSIAVGSSIHEIKRLRKQFGPGRWRKLKGSGLVRLPGGRIRRVELHWYEAHGIGKRKIKIKRYLDQE' A
#
# COMPACT_ATOMS: atom_id res chain seq x y z
N MET A 1 -8.36 10.48 5.22
CA MET A 1 -8.22 9.16 4.59
C MET A 1 -9.30 9.07 3.52
N TYR A 2 -8.93 8.91 2.24
CA TYR A 2 -9.89 9.08 1.13
C TYR A 2 -10.65 7.81 0.76
N PHE A 3 -10.31 6.67 1.35
CA PHE A 3 -10.95 5.39 1.09
C PHE A 3 -10.74 4.45 2.28
N GLU A 4 -11.61 3.45 2.38
CA GLU A 4 -11.54 2.35 3.34
C GLU A 4 -11.25 1.05 2.61
N ILE A 5 -10.35 0.22 3.13
CA ILE A 5 -10.10 -1.13 2.59
C ILE A 5 -11.14 -2.06 3.23
N VAL A 6 -11.98 -2.68 2.40
CA VAL A 6 -13.12 -3.50 2.87
C VAL A 6 -12.90 -5.00 2.65
N SER A 7 -11.76 -5.40 2.07
CA SER A 7 -11.37 -6.80 1.89
C SER A 7 -9.91 -7.01 2.29
N GLU A 8 -9.49 -8.26 2.40
CA GLU A 8 -8.06 -8.58 2.41
C GLU A 8 -7.39 -8.10 1.12
N ILE A 9 -6.10 -7.76 1.22
CA ILE A 9 -5.28 -7.41 0.07
C ILE A 9 -4.68 -8.70 -0.49
N THR A 10 -5.02 -9.03 -1.73
CA THR A 10 -4.54 -10.22 -2.44
C THR A 10 -3.41 -9.86 -3.41
N ASP A 11 -2.83 -10.88 -4.07
CA ASP A 11 -1.84 -10.69 -5.15
C ASP A 11 -0.63 -9.84 -4.73
N ILE A 12 -0.21 -10.00 -3.47
CA ILE A 12 0.83 -9.16 -2.88
C ILE A 12 2.17 -9.43 -3.56
N GLN A 13 2.78 -8.38 -4.11
CA GLN A 13 4.08 -8.45 -4.76
C GLN A 13 5.03 -7.37 -4.22
N SER A 14 6.31 -7.73 -4.10
CA SER A 14 7.36 -6.76 -3.74
C SER A 14 7.81 -5.97 -4.97
N ILE A 15 7.69 -4.65 -4.90
CA ILE A 15 8.21 -3.72 -5.92
C ILE A 15 9.67 -3.38 -5.64
N ALA A 16 9.98 -3.09 -4.38
CA ALA A 16 11.33 -2.69 -3.96
C ALA A 16 11.55 -3.04 -2.49
N VAL A 17 12.80 -3.32 -2.12
CA VAL A 17 13.18 -3.67 -0.75
C VAL A 17 14.39 -2.84 -0.34
N GLY A 18 14.42 -2.38 0.91
CA GLY A 18 15.58 -1.72 1.49
C GLY A 18 16.03 -0.47 0.72
N SER A 19 17.28 -0.47 0.26
CA SER A 19 17.93 0.66 -0.42
C SER A 19 17.32 0.98 -1.80
N SER A 20 16.67 0.02 -2.46
CA SER A 20 15.97 0.26 -3.73
C SER A 20 14.71 1.13 -3.57
N ILE A 21 14.27 1.39 -2.33
CA ILE A 21 13.19 2.32 -2.05
C ILE A 21 13.76 3.74 -2.01
N HIS A 22 13.42 4.56 -3.02
CA HIS A 22 13.92 5.93 -3.15
C HIS A 22 13.74 6.78 -1.88
N GLU A 23 12.61 6.65 -1.19
CA GLU A 23 12.30 7.40 0.04
C GLU A 23 12.66 6.66 1.35
N ILE A 24 13.53 5.64 1.32
CA ILE A 24 13.87 4.80 2.49
C ILE A 24 14.34 5.61 3.70
N LYS A 25 15.17 6.65 3.47
CA LYS A 25 15.65 7.52 4.55
C LYS A 25 14.51 8.23 5.27
N ARG A 26 13.50 8.70 4.52
CA ARG A 26 12.31 9.37 5.07
C ARG A 26 11.42 8.39 5.84
N LEU A 27 11.22 7.17 5.31
CA LEU A 27 10.45 6.14 6.01
C LEU A 27 11.08 5.77 7.35
N ARG A 28 12.41 5.58 7.37
CA ARG A 28 13.15 5.29 8.61
C ARG A 28 13.08 6.43 9.62
N LYS A 29 13.19 7.67 9.17
CA LYS A 29 13.08 8.85 10.04
C LYS A 29 11.68 8.99 10.63
N GLN A 30 10.64 8.70 9.86
CA GLN A 30 9.25 8.93 10.27
C GLN A 30 8.66 7.80 11.11
N PHE A 31 8.99 6.55 10.79
CA PHE A 31 8.34 5.38 11.37
C PHE A 31 9.30 4.42 12.07
N GLY A 32 10.62 4.65 11.94
CA GLY A 32 11.64 3.86 12.59
C GLY A 32 12.44 2.94 11.66
N PRO A 33 13.56 2.39 12.17
CA PRO A 33 14.39 1.46 11.43
C PRO A 33 13.63 0.16 11.12
N GLY A 34 14.03 -0.52 10.05
CA GLY A 34 13.42 -1.80 9.69
C GLY A 34 13.74 -2.25 8.26
N ARG A 35 13.42 -3.51 7.97
CA ARG A 35 13.47 -4.06 6.61
C ARG A 35 12.23 -3.63 5.84
N TRP A 36 12.25 -2.37 5.42
CA TRP A 36 11.19 -1.77 4.61
C TRP A 36 11.05 -2.47 3.26
N ARG A 37 9.81 -2.70 2.86
CA ARG A 37 9.39 -3.22 1.56
C ARG A 37 8.34 -2.29 1.00
N LYS A 38 8.46 -1.97 -0.29
CA LYS A 38 7.38 -1.36 -1.06
C LYS A 38 6.61 -2.49 -1.72
N LEU A 39 5.34 -2.62 -1.38
CA LEU A 39 4.48 -3.69 -1.84
C LEU A 39 3.37 -3.12 -2.72
N LYS A 40 2.90 -3.95 -3.65
CA LYS A 40 1.63 -3.78 -4.34
C LYS A 40 0.73 -4.98 -4.10
N GLY A 41 -0.57 -4.80 -4.27
CA GLY A 41 -1.56 -5.88 -4.22
C GLY A 41 -2.92 -5.37 -4.67
N SER A 42 -3.87 -6.28 -4.81
CA SER A 42 -5.24 -5.99 -5.21
C SER A 42 -6.16 -5.98 -4.00
N GLY A 43 -7.20 -5.15 -4.01
CA GLY A 43 -8.21 -5.18 -2.95
C GLY A 43 -9.47 -4.42 -3.30
N LEU A 44 -10.51 -4.61 -2.50
CA LEU A 44 -11.74 -3.81 -2.57
C LEU A 44 -11.61 -2.61 -1.64
N VAL A 45 -11.95 -1.44 -2.17
CA VAL A 45 -12.00 -0.20 -1.39
C VAL A 45 -13.36 0.46 -1.50
N ARG A 46 -13.82 1.04 -0.39
CA ARG A 46 -14.98 1.93 -0.35
C ARG A 46 -14.49 3.37 -0.53
N LEU A 47 -14.94 4.01 -1.60
CA LEU A 47 -14.69 5.43 -1.90
C LEU A 47 -15.60 6.34 -1.05
N PRO A 48 -15.34 7.66 -0.96
CA PRO A 48 -16.13 8.58 -0.15
C PRO A 48 -17.61 8.62 -0.53
N GLY A 49 -17.93 8.34 -1.79
CA GLY A 49 -19.31 8.23 -2.28
C GLY A 49 -19.97 6.86 -2.02
N GLY A 50 -19.41 6.03 -1.13
CA GLY A 50 -19.95 4.72 -0.76
C GLY A 50 -19.72 3.58 -1.78
N ARG A 51 -19.32 3.92 -3.01
CA ARG A 51 -19.04 2.94 -4.06
C ARG A 51 -17.86 2.05 -3.69
N ILE A 52 -18.04 0.73 -3.83
CA ILE A 52 -16.96 -0.26 -3.69
C ILE A 52 -16.34 -0.51 -5.06
N ARG A 53 -15.02 -0.45 -5.14
CA ARG A 53 -14.24 -0.60 -6.38
C ARG A 53 -13.06 -1.54 -6.15
N ARG A 54 -12.72 -2.35 -7.15
CA ARG A 54 -11.49 -3.17 -7.14
C ARG A 54 -10.32 -2.32 -7.61
N VAL A 55 -9.24 -2.30 -6.84
CA VAL A 55 -8.10 -1.41 -7.08
C VAL A 55 -6.76 -2.11 -6.87
N GLU A 56 -5.73 -1.62 -7.55
CA GLU A 56 -4.34 -1.90 -7.19
C GLU A 56 -3.91 -0.91 -6.09
N LEU A 57 -3.47 -1.44 -4.95
CA LEU A 57 -2.96 -0.70 -3.79
C LEU A 57 -1.45 -0.82 -3.73
N HIS A 58 -0.76 0.30 -3.44
CA HIS A 58 0.66 0.30 -3.11
C HIS A 58 0.88 0.83 -1.70
N TRP A 59 1.79 0.22 -0.94
CA TRP A 59 2.14 0.68 0.40
C TRP A 59 3.59 0.36 0.77
N TYR A 60 4.01 0.89 1.90
CA TYR A 60 5.27 0.52 2.54
C TYR A 60 5.01 -0.31 3.79
N GLU A 61 5.82 -1.34 4.02
CA GLU A 61 5.68 -2.20 5.18
C GLU A 61 7.04 -2.58 5.74
N ALA A 62 7.12 -2.64 7.06
CA ALA A 62 8.26 -3.15 7.79
C ALA A 62 7.77 -4.01 8.97
N HIS A 63 8.53 -5.05 9.29
CA HIS A 63 8.25 -5.91 10.43
C HIS A 63 8.21 -5.07 11.73
N GLY A 64 7.20 -5.30 12.56
CA GLY A 64 6.96 -4.52 13.80
C GLY A 64 6.35 -3.13 13.59
N ILE A 65 6.25 -2.62 12.36
CA ILE A 65 5.70 -1.27 12.07
C ILE A 65 4.34 -1.36 11.34
N GLY A 66 4.17 -2.39 10.51
CA GLY A 66 2.96 -2.61 9.71
C GLY A 66 2.90 -1.76 8.43
N LYS A 67 1.71 -1.74 7.81
CA LYS A 67 1.46 -1.05 6.53
C LYS A 67 1.38 0.47 6.73
N ARG A 68 2.08 1.24 5.89
CA ARG A 68 2.17 2.70 5.91
C ARG A 68 2.00 3.28 4.52
N LYS A 69 1.47 4.51 4.46
CA LYS A 69 1.28 5.30 3.24
C LYS A 69 0.57 4.51 2.11
N ILE A 70 -0.48 3.76 2.46
CA ILE A 70 -1.28 3.02 1.48
C ILE A 70 -1.94 4.00 0.50
N LYS A 71 -1.87 3.70 -0.80
CA LYS A 71 -2.46 4.51 -1.87
C LYS A 71 -3.08 3.62 -2.95
N ILE A 72 -4.22 4.06 -3.48
CA ILE A 72 -4.77 3.54 -4.75
C ILE A 72 -3.82 3.97 -5.88
N LYS A 73 -3.43 3.01 -6.71
CA LYS A 73 -2.62 3.27 -7.91
C LYS A 73 -3.41 3.16 -9.19
N ARG A 74 -4.33 2.20 -9.27
CA ARG A 74 -5.15 1.95 -10.46
C ARG A 74 -6.50 1.36 -10.04
N TYR A 75 -7.54 1.64 -10.82
CA TYR A 75 -8.81 0.91 -10.78
C TYR A 75 -8.68 -0.33 -11.69
N LEU A 76 -9.14 -1.48 -11.21
CA LEU A 76 -9.03 -2.78 -11.89
C LEU A 76 -10.37 -3.27 -12.44
N ASP A 77 -11.43 -2.49 -12.25
CA ASP A 77 -12.81 -2.80 -12.61
C ASP A 77 -13.33 -1.96 -13.79
N GLN A 78 -12.43 -1.27 -14.48
CA GLN A 78 -12.70 -0.60 -15.75
C GLN A 78 -11.93 -1.37 -16.84
N GLU A 79 -12.65 -2.18 -17.61
CA GLU A 79 -12.32 -2.48 -19.02
C GLU A 79 -13.08 -1.49 -19.91
#